data_AF-A0AAV6N2G2-F1
#
_entry.id   AF-A0AAV6N2G2-F1
#
_cell.length_a   1.000
_cell.length_b   1.000
_cell.length_c   1.000
_cell.angle_alpha   90.00
_cell.angle_beta   90.00
_cell.angle_gamma   90.00
#
_symmetry.space_group_name_H-M   'P 1'
#
loop_
_entity.id
_entity.type
_entity.pdbx_description
1 polymer ?
#
loop_
_entity_poly.entity_id
_entity_poly.type
_entity_poly.pdbx_seq_one_letter_code
_entity_poly.pdbx_strand_id
1 'polypeptide(L)'
;MNPIPLLLGYQEEKVVMKLTAVVADNGGDERLKKVGESQSQLTKEHDVGFKFNMVKMELAEMMCESLGCDGDESLVVNFAFKLYQMLD
;
A
#
# COMPACT_ATOMS: atom_id res chain seq x y z
N MET A 1 -10.50 -1.54 1.57
CA MET A 1 -10.35 -1.99 2.96
C MET A 1 -9.32 -1.09 3.64
N ASN A 2 -9.54 -0.63 4.88
CA ASN A 2 -8.53 0.12 5.64
C ASN A 2 -7.91 -0.84 6.70
N PRO A 3 -6.64 -1.26 6.56
CA PRO A 3 -6.04 -2.22 7.47
C PRO A 3 -5.48 -1.59 8.75
N ILE A 4 -5.30 -0.27 8.82
CA ILE A 4 -4.66 0.41 9.96
C ILE A 4 -5.33 0.09 11.31
N PRO A 5 -6.68 0.12 11.43
CA PRO A 5 -7.33 -0.24 12.70
C PRO A 5 -7.06 -1.67 13.16
N LEU A 6 -6.77 -2.60 12.24
CA LEU A 6 -6.47 -4.00 12.57
C LEU A 6 -5.06 -4.14 13.16
N LEU A 7 -4.13 -3.27 12.76
CA LEU A 7 -2.75 -3.28 13.24
C LEU A 7 -2.61 -2.70 14.65
N LEU A 8 -3.55 -1.85 15.09
CA LEU A 8 -3.57 -1.31 16.45
C LEU A 8 -3.79 -2.39 17.52
N GLY A 9 -4.43 -3.50 17.15
CA GLY A 9 -4.69 -4.64 18.04
C GLY A 9 -3.50 -5.58 18.23
N TYR A 10 -2.44 -5.46 17.42
CA TYR A 10 -1.21 -6.27 17.56
C TYR A 10 -0.28 -5.58 18.57
N GLN A 11 -0.11 -6.18 19.75
CA GLN A 11 0.56 -5.55 20.91
C GLN A 11 1.92 -6.18 21.28
N GLU A 12 2.43 -7.17 20.52
CA GLU A 12 3.69 -7.84 20.89
C GLU A 12 4.95 -7.20 20.27
N GLU A 13 4.86 -6.51 19.13
CA GLU A 13 5.98 -5.80 18.49
C GLU A 13 5.52 -4.54 17.75
N LYS A 14 6.40 -3.53 17.63
CA LYS A 14 6.14 -2.30 16.87
C LYS A 14 6.08 -2.63 15.37
N VAL A 15 4.86 -2.84 14.86
CA VAL A 15 4.62 -3.15 13.45
C VAL A 15 4.86 -1.90 12.59
N VAL A 16 5.67 -2.05 11.55
CA VAL A 16 5.82 -1.05 10.49
C VAL A 16 5.01 -1.50 9.28
N MET A 17 4.07 -0.67 8.85
CA MET A 17 3.25 -0.93 7.67
C MET A 17 3.73 -0.10 6.48
N LYS A 18 3.89 -0.78 5.35
CA LYS A 18 4.20 -0.16 4.06
C LYS A 18 3.05 -0.40 3.11
N LEU A 19 2.50 0.68 2.57
CA LEU A 19 1.40 0.62 1.60
C LEU A 19 1.90 1.18 0.27
N THR A 20 2.08 0.30 -0.72
CA THR A 20 2.41 0.69 -2.08
C THR A 20 1.13 0.66 -2.93
N ALA A 21 0.75 1.81 -3.49
CA ALA A 21 -0.35 1.93 -4.44
C ALA A 21 0.21 1.97 -5.87
N VAL A 22 -0.29 1.08 -6.74
CA VAL A 22 0.07 1.04 -8.15
C VAL A 22 -0.94 1.83 -8.96
N VAL A 23 -0.45 2.79 -9.75
CA VAL A 23 -1.26 3.64 -10.61
C VAL A 23 -1.06 3.20 -12.06
N ALA A 24 -2.10 2.61 -12.64
CA ALA A 24 -2.12 2.19 -14.04
C ALA A 24 -2.76 3.23 -14.98
N ASP A 25 -3.46 4.25 -14.46
CA ASP A 25 -4.11 5.29 -15.26
C ASP A 25 -3.70 6.71 -14.82
N ASN A 26 -3.81 7.68 -15.71
CA ASN A 26 -3.36 9.05 -15.46
C ASN A 26 -4.31 9.88 -14.56
N GLY A 27 -5.43 9.31 -14.09
CA GLY A 27 -6.49 10.07 -13.41
C GLY A 27 -6.50 9.95 -11.88
N GLY A 28 -5.84 8.93 -11.32
CA GLY A 28 -5.92 8.59 -9.89
C GLY A 28 -4.94 9.31 -8.96
N ASP A 29 -3.90 9.95 -9.50
CA ASP A 29 -2.70 10.35 -8.75
C ASP A 29 -3.00 11.29 -7.57
N GLU A 30 -3.72 12.39 -7.81
CA GLU A 30 -4.03 13.36 -6.76
C GLU A 30 -4.94 12.79 -5.66
N ARG A 31 -5.88 11.93 -6.04
CA ARG A 31 -6.79 11.30 -5.09
C ARG A 31 -6.04 10.31 -4.21
N LEU A 32 -5.16 9.50 -4.79
CA LEU A 32 -4.31 8.57 -4.05
C LEU A 32 -3.34 9.29 -3.12
N LYS A 33 -2.78 10.43 -3.56
CA LYS A 33 -1.95 11.27 -2.71
C LYS A 33 -2.69 11.75 -1.46
N LYS A 34 -3.91 12.30 -1.62
CA LYS A 34 -4.75 12.71 -0.49
C LYS A 34 -5.07 11.57 0.47
N VAL A 35 -5.32 10.37 -0.06
CA VAL A 35 -5.54 9.17 0.76
C VAL A 35 -4.27 8.80 1.52
N GLY A 36 -3.11 8.79 0.86
CA GLY A 36 -1.82 8.51 1.50
C GLY A 36 -1.48 9.51 2.61
N GLU A 37 -1.73 10.80 2.39
CA GLU A 37 -1.56 11.86 3.39
C GLU A 37 -2.49 11.65 4.60
N SER A 38 -3.78 11.37 4.36
CA SER A 38 -4.75 11.10 5.42
C SER A 38 -4.38 9.86 6.24
N GLN A 39 -3.92 8.79 5.60
CA GLN A 39 -3.49 7.57 6.30
C GLN A 39 -2.22 7.81 7.11
N SER A 40 -1.26 8.57 6.55
CA SER A 40 -0.03 8.94 7.26
C SER A 40 -0.31 9.77 8.51
N GLN A 41 -1.32 10.65 8.45
CA GLN A 41 -1.76 11.42 9.61
C GLN A 41 -2.39 10.51 10.67
N LEU A 42 -3.30 9.61 10.27
CA LEU A 42 -3.94 8.66 11.16
C LEU A 42 -2.93 7.74 11.87
N THR A 43 -1.92 7.25 11.17
CA THR A 43 -0.90 6.35 11.76
C THR A 43 0.01 7.09 12.74
N LYS A 44 0.33 8.36 12.48
CA LYS A 44 1.09 9.21 13.42
C LYS A 44 0.35 9.39 14.74
N GLU A 45 -0.97 9.55 14.69
CA GLU A 45 -1.82 9.69 15.90
C GLU A 45 -1.83 8.44 16.77
N HIS A 46 -1.47 7.28 16.21
CA HIS A 46 -1.50 5.99 16.88
C HIS A 46 -0.11 5.34 17.08
N ASP A 47 0.98 6.08 16.89
CA ASP A 47 2.39 5.62 16.94
C ASP A 47 2.68 4.36 16.08
N VAL A 48 1.97 4.22 14.95
CA VAL A 48 2.22 3.14 13.99
C VAL A 48 3.28 3.60 12.99
N GLY A 49 4.35 2.81 12.83
CA GLY A 49 5.32 3.04 11.77
C GLY A 49 4.63 2.87 10.41
N PHE A 50 4.61 3.91 9.58
CA PHE A 50 3.89 3.88 8.31
C PHE A 50 4.67 4.53 7.18
N LYS A 51 4.70 3.86 6.01
CA LYS A 51 5.26 4.38 4.77
C LYS A 51 4.26 4.19 3.63
N PHE A 52 3.93 5.29 2.95
CA PHE A 52 3.10 5.24 1.74
C PHE A 52 3.95 5.47 0.51
N ASN A 53 3.86 4.58 -0.48
CA ASN A 53 4.50 4.71 -1.77
C ASN A 53 3.45 4.73 -2.87
N MET A 54 3.72 5.49 -3.92
CA MET A 54 2.99 5.43 -5.17
C MET A 54 3.96 5.02 -6.27
N VAL A 55 3.58 4.04 -7.07
CA VAL A 55 4.37 3.64 -8.23
C VAL A 55 3.47 3.64 -9.47
N LYS A 56 3.98 4.19 -10.55
CA LYS A 56 3.29 4.27 -11.83
C LYS A 56 3.93 3.26 -12.77
N MET A 57 3.21 2.18 -13.07
CA MET A 57 3.66 1.13 -13.97
C MET A 57 2.47 0.31 -14.46
N GLU A 58 2.68 -0.41 -15.56
CA GLU A 58 1.72 -1.37 -16.06
C GLU A 58 1.67 -2.63 -15.19
N LEU A 59 0.50 -3.26 -15.08
CA LEU A 59 0.32 -4.50 -14.31
C LEU A 59 1.28 -5.61 -14.78
N ALA A 60 1.55 -5.69 -16.08
CA ALA A 60 2.44 -6.70 -16.67
C ALA A 60 3.93 -6.51 -16.33
N GLU A 61 4.32 -5.34 -15.83
CA GLU A 61 5.72 -4.99 -15.52
C GLU A 61 6.03 -5.04 -14.02
N MET A 62 5.05 -5.44 -13.19
CA MET A 62 5.22 -5.49 -11.74
C MET A 62 6.17 -6.60 -11.30
N MET A 63 7.17 -6.22 -10.50
CA MET A 63 8.07 -7.12 -9.80
C MET A 63 8.09 -6.73 -8.31
N CYS A 64 8.45 -7.65 -7.42
CA CYS A 64 8.54 -7.36 -5.99
C CYS A 64 9.49 -6.18 -5.72
N GLU A 65 10.63 -6.13 -6.40
CA GLU A 65 11.61 -5.06 -6.24
C GLU A 65 11.06 -3.70 -6.71
N SER A 66 10.26 -3.68 -7.77
CA SER A 66 9.70 -2.43 -8.32
C SER A 66 8.57 -1.85 -7.45
N LEU A 67 7.93 -2.68 -6.63
CA LEU A 67 6.98 -2.25 -5.58
C LEU A 67 7.67 -1.83 -4.28
N GLY A 68 9.00 -1.95 -4.27
CA GLY A 68 9.88 -1.64 -3.17
C GLY A 68 9.94 -2.73 -2.11
N CYS A 69 9.49 -3.96 -2.37
CA CYS A 69 9.40 -5.00 -1.35
C CYS A 69 10.78 -5.42 -0.80
N ASP A 70 10.86 -5.62 0.51
CA ASP A 70 12.07 -6.10 1.21
C ASP A 70 11.99 -7.63 1.45
N GLY A 71 13.14 -8.31 1.60
CA GLY A 71 13.18 -9.80 1.66
C GLY A 71 12.66 -10.42 2.97
N ASP A 72 12.47 -9.60 3.98
CA ASP A 72 12.13 -9.95 5.36
C ASP A 72 10.75 -9.42 5.80
N GLU A 73 10.00 -8.75 4.92
CA GLU A 73 8.64 -8.28 5.21
C GLU A 73 7.54 -9.25 4.77
N SER A 74 6.45 -9.30 5.54
CA SER A 74 5.25 -10.04 5.15
C SER A 74 4.45 -9.27 4.10
N LEU A 75 4.20 -9.88 2.94
CA LEU A 75 3.51 -9.25 1.83
C LEU A 75 2.01 -9.59 1.80
N VAL A 76 1.17 -8.57 1.63
CA VAL A 76 -0.25 -8.72 1.32
C VAL A 76 -0.57 -7.95 0.04
N VAL A 77 -1.16 -8.63 -0.94
CA VAL A 77 -1.51 -8.04 -2.24
C VAL A 77 -3.03 -7.94 -2.36
N ASN A 78 -3.53 -6.79 -2.81
CA ASN A 78 -4.96 -6.54 -2.98
C ASN A 78 -5.27 -6.05 -4.40
N PHE A 79 -5.78 -6.94 -5.25
CA PHE A 79 -6.24 -6.63 -6.61
C PHE A 79 -7.70 -6.14 -6.66
N ALA A 80 -8.02 -5.09 -5.90
CA ALA A 80 -9.39 -4.58 -5.81
C ALA A 80 -9.92 -4.12 -7.19
N PHE A 81 -10.85 -4.89 -7.75
CA PHE A 81 -11.43 -4.66 -9.07
C PHE A 81 -10.40 -4.58 -10.21
N LYS A 82 -9.27 -5.31 -10.12
CA LYS A 82 -8.22 -5.29 -11.17
C LYS A 82 -7.89 -6.65 -11.78
N LEU A 83 -8.34 -7.75 -11.17
CA LEU A 83 -8.07 -9.11 -11.68
C LEU A 83 -8.59 -9.35 -13.11
N TYR A 84 -9.66 -8.67 -13.54
CA TYR A 84 -10.18 -8.80 -14.90
C TYR A 84 -9.21 -8.32 -16.00
N GLN A 85 -8.20 -7.53 -15.62
CA GLN A 85 -7.18 -7.02 -16.55
C GLN A 85 -6.04 -8.03 -16.75
N MET A 86 -6.04 -9.14 -16.02
CA MET A 86 -5.04 -10.20 -16.08
C MET A 86 -5.54 -11.41 -16.88
N LEU A 87 -6.46 -11.19 -17.84
CA LEU A 87 -6.89 -12.25 -18.75
C LEU A 87 -5.76 -12.51 -19.77
N ASP A 88 -5.41 -13.79 -19.94
CA ASP A 88 -4.35 -14.27 -20.88
C ASP A 88 -4.58 -13.83 -22.33
#